data_AF-A0A357KNA9-F1
#
_entry.id   AF-A0A357KNA9-F1
#
_cell.length_a   1.000
_cell.length_b   1.000
_cell.length_c   1.000
_cell.angle_alpha   90.00
_cell.angle_beta   90.00
_cell.angle_gamma   90.00
#
_symmetry.space_group_name_H-M   'P 1'
#
loop_
_entity.id
_entity.type
_entity.pdbx_description
1 polymer ?
#
loop_
_entity_poly.entity_id
_entity_poly.type
_entity_poly.pdbx_seq_one_letter_code
_entity_poly.pdbx_strand_id
1 'polypeptide(L)'
;RLNIPTVFVSGGPMESGKAVIKGKVVHLDLVDAMVSAADPNETDEDVITMERSACPTCGSCSGMFTANSMNCLTEALGLSLPGNGSLLATHADREELFLEAGRLIVDIAKRYYEQDDDSVLPRSVANFGAFENAMSLDIAMGGSTNTILHLLAAAAEGEINFTMDDIDRLSRKVPNLCKVAPSTQKYHMEDVHRAGGVLAILGELDRGGLIHRDAGSIHAESLGAALNQWDIVR
;
A
#
# COMPACT_ATOMS: atom_id res chain seq x y z
N ARG A 1 0.91 19.64 -3.67
CA ARG A 1 1.13 20.91 -4.41
C ARG A 1 -0.16 21.62 -4.82
N LEU A 2 -0.94 21.12 -5.78
CA LEU A 2 -2.08 21.86 -6.35
C LEU A 2 -3.23 22.11 -5.36
N ASN A 3 -3.37 21.22 -4.37
CA ASN A 3 -4.41 21.28 -3.34
C ASN A 3 -5.83 21.45 -3.90
N ILE A 4 -6.14 20.66 -4.93
CA ILE A 4 -7.49 20.55 -5.52
C ILE A 4 -8.08 19.19 -5.16
N PRO A 5 -9.42 19.01 -5.18
CA PRO A 5 -10.07 17.71 -5.02
C PRO A 5 -9.32 16.60 -5.78
N THR A 6 -8.92 15.54 -5.08
CA THR A 6 -8.06 14.48 -5.63
C THR A 6 -8.40 13.14 -5.00
N VAL A 7 -8.48 12.09 -5.82
CA VAL A 7 -8.54 10.69 -5.39
C VAL A 7 -7.39 9.96 -6.08
N PHE A 8 -6.57 9.24 -5.32
CA PHE A 8 -5.49 8.42 -5.86
C PHE A 8 -5.97 6.98 -6.07
N VAL A 9 -5.73 6.47 -7.27
CA VAL A 9 -6.09 5.10 -7.66
C VAL A 9 -4.90 4.46 -8.35
N SER A 10 -4.51 3.28 -7.89
CA SER A 10 -3.41 2.49 -8.45
C SER A 10 -3.93 1.37 -9.36
N GLY A 11 -3.09 0.92 -10.29
CA GLY A 11 -3.40 -0.24 -11.14
C GLY A 11 -3.42 -1.57 -10.40
N GLY A 12 -2.77 -1.64 -9.24
CA GLY A 12 -2.66 -2.84 -8.40
C GLY A 12 -1.43 -3.73 -8.69
N PRO A 13 -1.01 -4.55 -7.70
CA PRO A 13 -0.03 -5.62 -7.86
C PRO A 13 -0.48 -6.71 -8.84
N MET A 14 0.50 -7.32 -9.51
CA MET A 14 0.34 -8.60 -10.20
C MET A 14 0.28 -9.75 -9.19
N GLU A 15 -0.28 -10.88 -9.60
CA GLU A 15 -0.18 -12.15 -8.89
C GLU A 15 1.25 -12.65 -8.80
N SER A 16 1.55 -13.39 -7.72
CA SER A 16 2.82 -14.10 -7.60
C SER A 16 2.93 -15.21 -8.66
N GLY A 17 4.12 -15.32 -9.26
CA GLY A 17 4.46 -16.43 -10.13
C GLY A 17 4.49 -17.74 -9.36
N LYS A 18 4.15 -18.86 -10.02
CA LYS A 18 4.23 -20.21 -9.42
C LYS A 18 4.89 -21.16 -10.41
N ALA A 19 5.97 -21.81 -9.99
CA ALA A 19 6.71 -22.77 -10.81
C ALA A 19 7.12 -23.99 -10.00
N VAL A 20 7.35 -25.12 -10.69
CA VAL A 20 8.00 -26.29 -10.09
C VAL A 20 9.49 -26.20 -10.41
N ILE A 21 10.30 -25.86 -9.41
CA ILE A 21 11.76 -25.79 -9.50
C ILE A 21 12.34 -26.88 -8.62
N LYS A 22 13.26 -27.69 -9.16
CA LYS A 22 13.90 -28.81 -8.41
C LYS A 22 12.88 -29.71 -7.69
N GLY A 23 11.74 -29.95 -8.34
CA GLY A 23 10.65 -30.79 -7.81
C GLY A 23 9.80 -30.15 -6.70
N LYS A 24 9.92 -28.84 -6.44
CA LYS A 24 9.12 -28.13 -5.44
C LYS A 24 8.36 -26.97 -6.07
N VAL A 25 7.11 -26.77 -5.65
CA VAL A 25 6.35 -25.56 -5.99
C VAL A 25 6.97 -24.39 -5.23
N VAL A 26 7.43 -23.39 -5.97
CA VAL A 26 7.95 -22.13 -5.45
C VAL A 26 7.04 -20.99 -5.90
N HIS A 27 6.82 -20.04 -5.01
CA HIS A 27 6.27 -18.75 -5.38
C HIS A 27 7.42 -17.87 -5.84
N LEU A 28 7.18 -17.05 -6.86
CA LEU A 28 8.18 -16.25 -7.53
C LEU A 28 7.73 -14.80 -7.63
N ASP A 29 8.69 -13.90 -7.48
CA ASP A 29 8.63 -12.56 -8.01
C ASP A 29 9.74 -12.31 -9.05
N LEU A 30 9.73 -11.11 -9.65
CA LEU A 30 10.70 -10.72 -10.66
C LEU A 30 12.15 -10.77 -10.13
N VAL A 31 12.36 -10.46 -8.85
CA VAL A 31 13.70 -10.43 -8.23
C VAL A 31 14.23 -11.85 -8.10
N ASP A 32 13.40 -12.84 -7.78
CA ASP A 32 13.83 -14.24 -7.72
C ASP A 32 14.39 -14.72 -9.07
N ALA A 33 13.71 -14.40 -10.18
CA ALA A 33 14.18 -14.73 -11.52
C ALA A 33 15.54 -14.06 -11.83
N MET A 34 15.71 -12.79 -11.44
CA MET A 34 16.96 -12.06 -11.62
C MET A 34 18.11 -12.64 -10.77
N VAL A 35 17.83 -13.02 -9.52
CA VAL A 35 18.82 -13.62 -8.61
C VAL A 35 19.23 -15.00 -9.11
N SER A 36 18.26 -15.83 -9.52
CA SER A 36 18.49 -17.16 -10.07
C SER A 36 19.35 -17.11 -11.34
N ALA A 37 19.06 -16.18 -12.26
CA ALA A 37 19.84 -16.00 -13.47
C ALA A 37 21.31 -15.61 -13.23
N ALA A 38 21.63 -15.08 -12.04
CA ALA A 38 22.98 -14.72 -11.64
C ALA A 38 23.68 -15.80 -10.78
N ASP A 39 22.97 -16.86 -10.36
CA ASP A 39 23.54 -17.93 -9.55
C ASP A 39 24.22 -18.99 -10.45
N PRO A 40 25.56 -19.17 -10.35
CA PRO A 40 26.27 -20.16 -11.16
C PRO A 40 25.89 -21.61 -10.83
N ASN A 41 25.16 -21.84 -9.73
CA ASN A 41 24.67 -23.16 -9.34
C ASN A 41 23.27 -23.45 -9.87
N GLU A 42 22.62 -22.48 -10.54
CA GLU A 42 21.33 -22.72 -11.19
C GLU A 42 21.48 -23.20 -12.62
N THR A 43 20.57 -24.09 -13.01
CA THR A 43 20.56 -24.65 -14.36
C THR A 43 19.85 -23.68 -15.32
N ASP A 44 20.30 -23.62 -16.58
CA ASP A 44 19.64 -22.81 -17.61
C ASP A 44 18.14 -23.17 -17.74
N GLU A 45 17.79 -24.44 -17.56
CA GLU A 45 16.40 -24.92 -17.59
C GLU A 45 15.56 -24.37 -16.42
N ASP A 46 16.10 -24.39 -15.19
CA ASP A 46 15.43 -23.81 -14.02
C ASP A 46 15.30 -22.29 -14.17
N VAL A 47 16.34 -21.60 -14.65
CA VAL A 47 16.32 -20.14 -14.90
C VAL A 47 15.24 -19.77 -15.91
N ILE A 48 15.18 -20.45 -17.06
CA ILE A 48 14.15 -20.23 -18.09
C ILE A 48 12.74 -20.48 -17.52
N THR A 49 12.60 -21.51 -16.69
CA THR A 49 11.32 -21.85 -16.05
C THR A 49 10.87 -20.76 -15.07
N MET A 50 11.80 -20.21 -14.27
CA MET A 50 11.53 -19.08 -13.38
C MET A 50 11.19 -17.81 -14.17
N GLU A 51 11.98 -17.45 -15.16
CA GLU A 51 11.76 -16.26 -16.02
C GLU A 51 10.34 -16.27 -16.61
N ARG A 52 9.93 -17.39 -17.19
CA ARG A 52 8.61 -17.53 -17.83
C ARG A 52 7.44 -17.48 -16.86
N SER A 53 7.69 -17.75 -15.58
CA SER A 53 6.65 -17.90 -14.57
C SER A 53 6.58 -16.72 -13.59
N ALA A 54 7.63 -15.89 -13.49
CA ALA A 54 7.76 -14.84 -12.47
C ALA A 54 6.77 -13.66 -12.62
N CYS A 55 6.31 -13.39 -13.85
CA CYS A 55 5.38 -12.29 -14.16
C CYS A 55 4.13 -12.84 -14.88
N PRO A 56 3.21 -13.53 -14.18
CA PRO A 56 2.11 -14.25 -14.81
C PRO A 56 1.00 -13.33 -15.36
N THR A 57 0.89 -12.10 -14.86
CA THR A 57 -0.21 -11.18 -15.14
C THR A 57 0.27 -9.72 -15.20
N CYS A 58 -0.63 -8.80 -15.53
CA CYS A 58 -0.35 -7.36 -15.45
C CYS A 58 -0.34 -6.85 -14.00
N GLY A 59 0.30 -5.71 -13.76
CA GLY A 59 0.34 -5.05 -12.46
C GLY A 59 1.75 -4.61 -12.04
N SER A 60 1.86 -3.96 -10.88
CA SER A 60 3.15 -3.74 -10.23
C SER A 60 3.73 -5.06 -9.71
N CYS A 61 4.99 -5.05 -9.25
CA CYS A 61 5.65 -6.24 -8.70
C CYS A 61 4.77 -6.94 -7.64
N SER A 62 4.87 -8.26 -7.50
CA SER A 62 4.02 -9.04 -6.57
C SER A 62 4.43 -8.93 -5.10
N GLY A 63 5.69 -8.56 -4.81
CA GLY A 63 6.22 -8.37 -3.45
C GLY A 63 6.05 -6.95 -2.88
N MET A 64 6.39 -6.74 -1.61
CA MET A 64 6.41 -5.47 -0.88
C MET A 64 7.58 -4.56 -1.30
N PHE A 65 7.64 -4.22 -2.58
CA PHE A 65 8.58 -3.24 -3.13
C PHE A 65 7.94 -1.85 -3.21
N THR A 66 8.69 -0.85 -3.68
CA THR A 66 8.29 0.57 -3.67
C THR A 66 6.88 0.82 -4.20
N ALA A 67 6.49 0.20 -5.32
CA ALA A 67 5.17 0.41 -5.90
C ALA A 67 4.04 -0.01 -4.93
N ASN A 68 4.14 -1.21 -4.36
CA ASN A 68 3.11 -1.71 -3.45
C ASN A 68 3.14 -1.02 -2.10
N SER A 69 4.34 -0.73 -1.56
CA SER A 69 4.46 0.06 -0.34
C SER A 69 3.75 1.41 -0.53
N MET A 70 4.10 2.17 -1.57
CA MET A 70 3.46 3.47 -1.85
C MET A 70 1.95 3.36 -2.08
N ASN A 71 1.47 2.35 -2.80
CA ASN A 71 0.03 2.17 -3.01
C ASN A 71 -0.72 1.88 -1.69
N CYS A 72 -0.09 1.19 -0.74
CA CYS A 72 -0.65 0.99 0.60
C CYS A 72 -0.59 2.29 1.42
N LEU A 73 0.49 3.07 1.29
CA LEU A 73 0.63 4.33 2.00
C LEU A 73 -0.40 5.37 1.58
N THR A 74 -0.87 5.37 0.33
CA THR A 74 -1.93 6.30 -0.08
C THR A 74 -3.28 6.01 0.60
N GLU A 75 -3.54 4.77 1.01
CA GLU A 75 -4.70 4.44 1.86
C GLU A 75 -4.53 5.01 3.27
N ALA A 76 -3.36 4.85 3.90
CA ALA A 76 -3.08 5.38 5.24
C ALA A 76 -2.98 6.92 5.29
N LEU A 77 -2.52 7.54 4.20
CA LEU A 77 -2.57 9.00 4.01
C LEU A 77 -4.01 9.50 3.82
N GLY A 78 -4.99 8.60 3.63
CA GLY A 78 -6.39 8.94 3.44
C GLY A 78 -6.73 9.42 2.03
N LEU A 79 -5.84 9.26 1.05
CA LEU A 79 -6.01 9.76 -0.34
C LEU A 79 -6.49 8.69 -1.32
N SER A 80 -6.67 7.45 -0.86
CA SER A 80 -7.16 6.33 -1.64
C SER A 80 -8.33 5.64 -0.94
N LEU A 81 -9.15 4.95 -1.74
CA LEU A 81 -10.18 4.05 -1.24
C LEU A 81 -9.56 2.79 -0.60
N PRO A 82 -10.25 2.19 0.38
CA PRO A 82 -9.86 0.91 0.95
C PRO A 82 -9.62 -0.16 -0.13
N GLY A 83 -8.53 -0.91 0.01
CA GLY A 83 -8.17 -2.00 -0.92
C GLY A 83 -7.34 -1.54 -2.13
N ASN A 84 -7.19 -0.24 -2.36
CA ASN A 84 -6.41 0.31 -3.48
C ASN A 84 -5.01 -0.31 -3.62
N GLY A 85 -4.28 -0.45 -2.53
CA GLY A 85 -2.89 -0.90 -2.48
C GLY A 85 -2.69 -2.40 -2.40
N SER A 86 -3.70 -3.17 -1.98
CA SER A 86 -3.55 -4.62 -1.78
C SER A 86 -4.32 -5.47 -2.78
N LEU A 87 -5.46 -5.00 -3.30
CA LEU A 87 -6.25 -5.71 -4.30
C LEU A 87 -5.36 -6.08 -5.50
N LEU A 88 -5.65 -7.13 -6.26
CA LEU A 88 -4.83 -7.47 -7.44
C LEU A 88 -5.26 -6.66 -8.67
N ALA A 89 -4.37 -6.50 -9.65
CA ALA A 89 -4.66 -5.78 -10.89
C ALA A 89 -5.72 -6.50 -11.74
N THR A 90 -5.74 -7.82 -11.69
CA THR A 90 -6.64 -8.72 -12.41
C THR A 90 -7.94 -9.03 -11.65
N HIS A 91 -8.07 -8.58 -10.41
CA HIS A 91 -9.23 -8.90 -9.58
C HIS A 91 -10.50 -8.27 -10.17
N ALA A 92 -11.63 -9.00 -10.15
CA ALA A 92 -12.89 -8.51 -10.70
C ALA A 92 -13.34 -7.19 -10.05
N ASP A 93 -13.16 -7.08 -8.73
CA ASP A 93 -13.51 -5.87 -7.96
C ASP A 93 -12.63 -4.65 -8.28
N ARG A 94 -11.55 -4.80 -9.07
CA ARG A 94 -10.70 -3.66 -9.46
C ARG A 94 -11.46 -2.66 -10.32
N GLU A 95 -12.36 -3.14 -11.18
CA GLU A 95 -13.21 -2.28 -12.00
C GLU A 95 -14.13 -1.43 -11.12
N GLU A 96 -14.76 -2.04 -10.11
CA GLU A 96 -15.66 -1.31 -9.21
C GLU A 96 -14.90 -0.27 -8.39
N LEU A 97 -13.67 -0.58 -7.93
CA LEU A 97 -12.81 0.40 -7.26
C LEU A 97 -12.57 1.66 -8.14
N PHE A 98 -12.38 1.47 -9.45
CA PHE A 98 -12.18 2.59 -10.39
C PHE A 98 -13.47 3.39 -10.58
N LEU A 99 -14.61 2.71 -10.71
CA LEU A 99 -15.91 3.35 -10.84
C LEU A 99 -16.29 4.13 -9.57
N GLU A 100 -16.04 3.54 -8.40
CA GLU A 100 -16.26 4.18 -7.10
C GLU A 100 -15.39 5.42 -6.94
N ALA A 101 -14.09 5.33 -7.26
CA ALA A 101 -13.20 6.49 -7.24
C ALA A 101 -13.68 7.61 -8.19
N GLY A 102 -14.20 7.24 -9.37
CA GLY A 102 -14.78 8.18 -10.33
C GLY A 102 -16.03 8.89 -9.81
N ARG A 103 -16.90 8.18 -9.09
CA ARG A 103 -18.07 8.78 -8.41
C ARG A 103 -17.63 9.66 -7.24
N LEU A 104 -16.67 9.18 -6.45
CA LEU A 104 -16.16 9.86 -5.27
C LEU A 104 -15.49 11.20 -5.61
N ILE A 105 -14.67 11.27 -6.66
CA ILE A 105 -14.03 12.53 -7.04
C ILE A 105 -15.05 13.60 -7.45
N VAL A 106 -16.16 13.21 -8.08
CA VAL A 106 -17.27 14.13 -8.41
C VAL A 106 -17.94 14.64 -7.13
N ASP A 107 -18.16 13.77 -6.15
CA ASP A 107 -18.73 14.16 -4.86
C ASP A 107 -17.81 15.13 -4.09
N ILE A 108 -16.53 14.78 -3.96
CA ILE A 108 -15.50 15.63 -3.33
C ILE A 108 -15.40 16.99 -4.03
N ALA A 109 -15.46 17.02 -5.36
CA ALA A 109 -15.46 18.27 -6.10
C ALA A 109 -16.69 19.13 -5.78
N LYS A 110 -17.89 18.55 -5.68
CA LYS A 110 -19.09 19.29 -5.27
C LYS A 110 -19.01 19.79 -3.84
N ARG A 111 -18.54 18.97 -2.91
CA ARG A 111 -18.33 19.37 -1.51
C ARG A 111 -17.41 20.59 -1.42
N TYR A 112 -16.30 20.57 -2.15
CA TYR A 112 -15.38 21.72 -2.16
C TYR A 112 -15.95 22.95 -2.88
N TYR A 113 -16.41 22.81 -4.13
CA TYR A 113 -16.79 23.97 -4.98
C TYR A 113 -18.21 24.50 -4.75
N GLU A 114 -19.12 23.70 -4.20
CA GLU A 114 -20.54 24.07 -4.00
C GLU A 114 -20.93 24.18 -2.52
N GLN A 115 -20.17 23.56 -1.60
CA GLN A 115 -20.52 23.46 -0.17
C GLN A 115 -19.45 24.04 0.76
N ASP A 116 -18.40 24.67 0.21
CA ASP A 116 -17.30 25.30 0.95
C ASP A 116 -16.59 24.34 1.94
N ASP A 117 -16.49 23.06 1.58
CA ASP A 117 -15.88 22.03 2.42
C ASP A 117 -14.39 21.85 2.08
N ASP A 118 -13.53 22.61 2.75
CA ASP A 118 -12.06 22.49 2.61
C ASP A 118 -11.49 21.21 3.23
N SER A 119 -12.27 20.46 4.02
CA SER A 119 -11.79 19.27 4.73
C SER A 119 -11.43 18.12 3.78
N VAL A 120 -11.99 18.13 2.57
CA VAL A 120 -11.75 17.10 1.54
C VAL A 120 -10.52 17.35 0.68
N LEU A 121 -9.83 18.49 0.87
CA LEU A 121 -8.65 18.81 0.09
C LEU A 121 -7.43 17.97 0.53
N PRO A 122 -6.49 17.68 -0.38
CA PRO A 122 -5.33 16.85 -0.07
C PRO A 122 -4.49 17.33 1.13
N ARG A 123 -4.34 18.64 1.35
CA ARG A 123 -3.60 19.18 2.51
C ARG A 123 -4.36 19.05 3.83
N SER A 124 -5.68 18.98 3.79
CA SER A 124 -6.52 18.75 4.97
C SER A 124 -6.50 17.27 5.36
N VAL A 125 -6.59 16.40 4.35
CA VAL A 125 -6.59 14.94 4.50
C VAL A 125 -5.21 14.40 4.86
N ALA A 126 -4.19 14.65 4.04
CA ALA A 126 -2.82 14.19 4.28
C ALA A 126 -2.07 15.14 5.22
N ASN A 127 -2.61 15.32 6.43
CA ASN A 127 -2.01 16.11 7.49
C ASN A 127 -0.90 15.34 8.24
N PHE A 128 -0.27 15.97 9.23
CA PHE A 128 0.83 15.34 9.99
C PHE A 128 0.45 13.99 10.62
N GLY A 129 -0.76 13.85 11.17
CA GLY A 129 -1.24 12.59 11.73
C GLY A 129 -1.39 11.49 10.67
N ALA A 130 -1.84 11.84 9.47
CA ALA A 130 -1.91 10.92 8.33
C ALA A 130 -0.51 10.47 7.86
N PHE A 131 0.49 11.36 7.87
CA PHE A 131 1.89 11.00 7.59
C PHE A 131 2.47 10.06 8.64
N GLU A 132 2.19 10.28 9.93
CA GLU A 132 2.57 9.33 10.98
C GLU A 132 1.88 7.98 10.81
N ASN A 133 0.58 7.95 10.45
CA ASN A 133 -0.14 6.71 10.16
C ASN A 133 0.48 5.95 8.98
N ALA A 134 0.81 6.65 7.90
CA ALA A 134 1.46 6.06 6.74
C ALA A 134 2.84 5.49 7.09
N MET A 135 3.64 6.20 7.88
CA MET A 135 4.95 5.69 8.31
C MET A 135 4.81 4.50 9.27
N SER A 136 3.86 4.53 10.20
CA SER A 136 3.54 3.37 11.05
C SER A 136 3.15 2.15 10.21
N LEU A 137 2.30 2.34 9.19
CA LEU A 137 1.94 1.28 8.26
C LEU A 137 3.16 0.73 7.50
N ASP A 138 4.01 1.61 6.97
CA ASP A 138 5.21 1.23 6.23
C ASP A 138 6.16 0.36 7.06
N ILE A 139 6.42 0.75 8.32
CA ILE A 139 7.23 -0.02 9.27
C ILE A 139 6.59 -1.37 9.56
N ALA A 140 5.28 -1.39 9.81
CA ALA A 140 4.53 -2.60 10.10
C ALA A 140 4.56 -3.59 8.94
N MET A 141 4.54 -3.09 7.70
CA MET A 141 4.58 -3.88 6.48
C MET A 141 5.99 -4.32 6.07
N GLY A 142 7.04 -3.71 6.65
CA GLY A 142 8.40 -3.87 6.18
C GLY A 142 8.58 -3.29 4.78
N GLY A 143 8.04 -2.08 4.56
CA GLY A 143 8.05 -1.41 3.27
C GLY A 143 9.44 -1.04 2.74
N SER A 144 9.47 -0.67 1.46
CA SER A 144 10.70 -0.27 0.76
C SER A 144 11.32 0.98 1.38
N THR A 145 12.64 1.02 1.57
CA THR A 145 13.32 2.23 2.08
C THR A 145 13.13 3.47 1.18
N ASN A 146 12.72 3.29 -0.08
CA ASN A 146 12.38 4.40 -0.97
C ASN A 146 11.12 5.17 -0.53
N THR A 147 10.25 4.57 0.28
CA THR A 147 9.08 5.27 0.83
C THR A 147 9.49 6.46 1.68
N ILE A 148 10.63 6.41 2.36
CA ILE A 148 11.19 7.55 3.11
C ILE A 148 11.38 8.76 2.19
N LEU A 149 12.01 8.57 1.03
CA LEU A 149 12.23 9.64 0.06
C LEU A 149 10.91 10.18 -0.48
N HIS A 150 9.97 9.29 -0.81
CA HIS A 150 8.67 9.67 -1.36
C HIS A 150 7.79 10.39 -0.34
N LEU A 151 7.74 9.93 0.91
CA LEU A 151 6.99 10.58 1.99
C LEU A 151 7.57 11.96 2.31
N LEU A 152 8.90 12.09 2.42
CA LEU A 152 9.52 13.40 2.66
C LEU A 152 9.26 14.37 1.50
N ALA A 153 9.31 13.91 0.25
CA ALA A 153 8.96 14.72 -0.90
C ALA A 153 7.47 15.11 -0.90
N ALA A 154 6.56 14.17 -0.60
CA ALA A 154 5.13 14.44 -0.51
C ALA A 154 4.81 15.43 0.63
N ALA A 155 5.47 15.30 1.79
CA ALA A 155 5.34 16.20 2.91
C ALA A 155 5.77 17.62 2.54
N ALA A 156 6.91 17.78 1.86
CA ALA A 156 7.36 19.08 1.36
C ALA A 156 6.33 19.72 0.42
N GLU A 157 5.75 18.95 -0.51
CA GLU A 157 4.71 19.41 -1.44
C GLU A 157 3.34 19.69 -0.79
N GLY A 158 3.09 19.03 0.33
CA GLY A 158 1.94 19.21 1.20
C GLY A 158 2.11 20.34 2.22
N GLU A 159 3.30 20.94 2.31
CA GLU A 159 3.68 21.90 3.35
C GLU A 159 3.51 21.32 4.78
N ILE A 160 3.76 20.03 4.93
CA ILE A 160 3.70 19.30 6.20
C ILE A 160 5.11 19.23 6.80
N ASN A 161 5.24 19.64 8.06
CA ASN A 161 6.50 19.57 8.79
C ASN A 161 6.79 18.13 9.28
N PHE A 162 6.98 17.20 8.34
CA PHE A 162 7.31 15.80 8.62
C PHE A 162 8.77 15.53 8.22
N THR A 163 9.55 15.00 9.15
CA THR A 163 11.01 14.97 9.03
C THR A 163 11.59 13.58 9.22
N MET A 164 12.90 13.44 8.99
CA MET A 164 13.60 12.18 9.24
C MET A 164 13.57 11.77 10.73
N ASP A 165 13.52 12.75 11.64
CA ASP A 165 13.45 12.50 13.09
C ASP A 165 12.10 11.86 13.49
N ASP A 166 11.02 12.21 12.80
CA ASP A 166 9.71 11.59 13.01
C ASP A 166 9.71 10.12 12.60
N ILE A 167 10.35 9.82 11.48
CA ILE A 167 10.50 8.45 10.98
C ILE A 167 11.38 7.63 11.94
N ASP A 168 12.53 8.15 12.40
CA ASP A 168 13.38 7.45 13.39
C ASP A 168 12.60 7.18 14.69
N ARG A 169 11.87 8.18 15.19
CA ARG A 169 11.03 8.05 16.39
C ARG A 169 9.97 6.96 16.24
N LEU A 170 9.31 6.86 15.09
CA LEU A 170 8.31 5.83 14.82
C LEU A 170 8.94 4.44 14.66
N SER A 171 10.10 4.34 13.99
CA SER A 171 10.82 3.07 13.77
C SER A 171 11.20 2.34 15.06
N ARG A 172 11.40 3.10 16.16
CA ARG A 172 11.73 2.56 17.49
C ARG A 172 10.52 2.03 18.26
N LYS A 173 9.30 2.35 17.81
CA LYS A 173 8.04 2.04 18.51
C LYS A 173 7.20 1.02 17.76
N VAL A 174 7.15 1.11 16.44
CA VAL A 174 6.26 0.30 15.61
C VAL A 174 6.94 -1.02 15.27
N PRO A 175 6.32 -2.18 15.60
CA PRO A 175 6.87 -3.48 15.23
C PRO A 175 6.63 -3.78 13.74
N ASN A 176 7.54 -4.52 13.12
CA ASN A 176 7.30 -5.13 11.80
C ASN A 176 6.41 -6.39 11.97
N LEU A 177 5.16 -6.28 11.53
CA LEU A 177 4.12 -7.30 11.64
C LEU A 177 4.05 -8.20 10.41
N CYS A 178 4.09 -7.62 9.22
CA CYS A 178 3.88 -8.36 7.98
C CYS A 178 5.20 -8.97 7.49
N LYS A 179 5.21 -10.30 7.31
CA LYS A 179 6.28 -10.99 6.61
C LYS A 179 5.81 -11.27 5.18
N VAL A 180 6.21 -10.41 4.25
CA VAL A 180 5.89 -10.49 2.81
C VAL A 180 7.21 -10.43 2.03
N ALA A 181 7.28 -10.99 0.84
CA ALA A 181 8.42 -10.84 -0.06
C ALA A 181 8.83 -9.36 -0.14
N PRO A 182 10.13 -9.02 -0.01
CA PRO A 182 11.30 -9.91 0.03
C PRO A 182 11.66 -10.46 1.42
N SER A 183 10.97 -10.07 2.50
CA SER A 183 11.27 -10.54 3.87
C SER A 183 11.03 -12.03 4.06
N THR A 184 10.18 -12.63 3.22
CA THR A 184 9.94 -14.07 3.15
C THR A 184 9.49 -14.43 1.74
N GLN A 185 9.86 -15.61 1.26
CA GLN A 185 9.46 -16.11 -0.05
C GLN A 185 8.08 -16.79 -0.06
N LYS A 186 7.39 -16.79 1.09
CA LYS A 186 6.13 -17.52 1.26
C LYS A 186 4.88 -16.72 0.94
N TYR A 187 4.93 -15.40 1.10
CA TYR A 187 3.75 -14.54 1.06
C TYR A 187 4.00 -13.33 0.18
N HIS A 188 3.00 -12.99 -0.63
CA HIS A 188 3.02 -11.88 -1.59
C HIS A 188 1.82 -10.95 -1.34
N MET A 189 1.67 -9.90 -2.14
CA MET A 189 0.59 -8.93 -1.95
C MET A 189 -0.81 -9.54 -2.04
N GLU A 190 -0.99 -10.58 -2.87
CA GLU A 190 -2.23 -11.35 -2.93
C GLU A 190 -2.64 -11.95 -1.57
N ASP A 191 -1.66 -12.37 -0.75
CA ASP A 191 -1.90 -12.95 0.56
C ASP A 191 -2.22 -11.88 1.60
N VAL A 192 -1.57 -10.71 1.48
CA VAL A 192 -1.91 -9.53 2.30
C VAL A 192 -3.36 -9.13 2.07
N HIS A 193 -3.79 -9.06 0.81
CA HIS A 193 -5.17 -8.73 0.47
C HIS A 193 -6.17 -9.73 1.05
N ARG A 194 -5.93 -11.04 0.85
CA ARG A 194 -6.78 -12.11 1.39
C ARG A 194 -6.85 -12.10 2.92
N ALA A 195 -5.80 -11.61 3.59
CA ALA A 195 -5.76 -11.47 5.05
C ALA A 195 -6.50 -10.22 5.57
N GLY A 196 -7.15 -9.44 4.70
CA GLY A 196 -7.88 -8.21 5.05
C GLY A 196 -7.19 -6.92 4.60
N GLY A 197 -6.07 -7.02 3.89
CA GLY A 197 -5.42 -5.88 3.23
C GLY A 197 -4.89 -4.82 4.20
N VAL A 198 -4.82 -3.58 3.70
CA VAL A 198 -4.24 -2.45 4.45
C VAL A 198 -5.04 -2.12 5.70
N LEU A 199 -6.38 -2.18 5.63
CA LEU A 199 -7.22 -1.80 6.76
C LEU A 199 -7.16 -2.81 7.92
N ALA A 200 -6.93 -4.10 7.65
CA ALA A 200 -6.65 -5.06 8.72
C ALA A 200 -5.33 -4.74 9.44
N ILE A 201 -4.29 -4.34 8.70
CA ILE A 201 -2.98 -3.96 9.29
C ILE A 201 -3.14 -2.68 10.13
N LEU A 202 -3.84 -1.66 9.61
CA LEU A 202 -4.15 -0.45 10.36
C LEU A 202 -5.02 -0.75 11.59
N GLY A 203 -5.93 -1.73 11.51
CA GLY A 203 -6.72 -2.22 12.64
C GLY A 203 -5.86 -2.80 13.76
N GLU A 204 -4.83 -3.60 13.43
CA GLU A 204 -3.85 -4.10 14.42
C GLU A 204 -3.02 -2.98 15.03
N LEU A 205 -2.60 -2.00 14.22
CA LEU A 205 -1.88 -0.82 14.72
C LEU A 205 -2.76 0.03 15.64
N ASP A 206 -4.07 0.14 15.37
CA ASP A 206 -5.03 0.80 16.29
C ASP A 206 -5.13 0.08 17.62
N ARG A 207 -5.23 -1.26 17.60
CA ARG A 207 -5.23 -2.09 18.82
C ARG A 207 -3.95 -1.90 19.64
N GLY A 208 -2.82 -1.63 18.97
CA GLY A 208 -1.55 -1.27 19.59
C GLY A 208 -1.41 0.20 20.04
N GLY A 209 -2.38 1.06 19.74
CA GLY A 209 -2.29 2.50 20.01
C GLY A 209 -1.21 3.22 19.18
N LEU A 210 -0.95 2.73 17.95
CA LEU A 210 0.15 3.18 17.08
C LEU A 210 -0.32 4.04 15.89
N ILE A 211 -1.59 4.47 15.89
CA ILE A 211 -2.17 5.34 14.86
C ILE A 211 -2.90 6.53 15.47
N HIS A 212 -3.04 7.58 14.68
CA HIS A 212 -3.92 8.72 14.88
C HIS A 212 -5.29 8.42 14.30
N ARG A 213 -6.25 8.09 15.17
CA ARG A 213 -7.60 7.72 14.77
C ARG A 213 -8.39 8.87 14.16
N ASP A 214 -8.12 10.09 14.59
CA ASP A 214 -8.89 11.29 14.22
C ASP A 214 -8.48 11.85 12.84
N ALA A 215 -7.44 11.30 12.21
CA ALA A 215 -7.04 11.70 10.86
C ALA A 215 -8.13 11.31 9.85
N GLY A 216 -8.69 12.30 9.15
CA GLY A 216 -9.70 12.09 8.12
C GLY A 216 -9.17 11.46 6.84
N SER A 217 -10.08 11.06 5.96
CA SER A 217 -9.76 10.54 4.62
C SER A 217 -10.79 11.04 3.60
N ILE A 218 -10.53 10.81 2.33
CA ILE A 218 -11.46 11.14 1.24
C ILE A 218 -12.81 10.39 1.33
N HIS A 219 -12.88 9.28 2.06
CA HIS A 219 -14.03 8.38 2.10
C HIS A 219 -14.65 8.21 3.50
N ALA A 220 -14.02 8.76 4.54
CA ALA A 220 -14.48 8.67 5.93
C ALA A 220 -13.99 9.86 6.75
N GLU A 221 -14.82 10.33 7.69
CA GLU A 221 -14.52 11.48 8.56
C GLU A 221 -13.26 11.28 9.42
N SER A 222 -12.93 10.02 9.75
CA SER A 222 -11.76 9.66 10.53
C SER A 222 -11.30 8.24 10.20
N LEU A 223 -10.02 7.95 10.39
CA LEU A 223 -9.47 6.59 10.26
C LEU A 223 -10.16 5.63 11.24
N GLY A 224 -10.52 6.10 12.44
CA GLY A 224 -11.31 5.31 13.37
C GLY A 224 -12.67 4.89 12.81
N ALA A 225 -13.36 5.79 12.10
CA ALA A 225 -14.62 5.48 11.43
C ALA A 225 -14.41 4.51 10.25
N ALA A 226 -13.38 4.72 9.44
CA ALA A 226 -13.02 3.80 8.36
C ALA A 226 -12.75 2.38 8.88
N LEU A 227 -11.98 2.25 9.97
CA LEU A 227 -11.69 0.96 10.58
C LEU A 227 -12.95 0.25 11.08
N ASN A 228 -13.90 0.97 11.70
CA ASN A 228 -15.16 0.35 12.14
C ASN A 228 -16.00 -0.21 10.99
N GLN A 229 -15.82 0.29 9.77
CA GLN A 229 -16.55 -0.18 8.60
C GLN A 229 -15.83 -1.32 7.88
N TRP A 230 -14.50 -1.31 7.84
CA TRP A 230 -13.73 -2.13 6.91
C TRP A 230 -12.68 -3.06 7.56
N ASP A 231 -12.33 -2.87 8.84
CA ASP A 231 -11.51 -3.85 9.56
C ASP A 231 -12.33 -5.13 9.78
N ILE A 232 -11.86 -6.24 9.21
CA ILE A 232 -12.58 -7.53 9.21
C ILE A 232 -12.76 -8.16 10.61
N VAL A 233 -12.16 -7.57 11.64
CA VAL A 233 -12.22 -8.04 13.03
C VAL A 233 -13.25 -7.25 13.88
N ARG A 234 -13.84 -6.17 13.36
CA ARG A 234 -14.75 -5.29 14.11
C ARG A 234 -16.23 -5.59 13.93
#